data_AF-I8TWS8-F1
#
_entry.id   AF-I8TWS8-F1
#
_cell.length_a   1.000
_cell.length_b   1.000
_cell.length_c   1.000
_cell.angle_alpha   90.00
_cell.angle_beta   90.00
_cell.angle_gamma   90.00
#
_symmetry.space_group_name_H-M   'P 1'
#
loop_
_entity.id
_entity.type
_entity.pdbx_description
1 polymer ?
#
loop_
_entity_poly.entity_id
_entity_poly.type
_entity_poly.pdbx_seq_one_letter_code
_entity_poly.pdbx_strand_id
1 'polypeptide(L)'
;MRLHYLQHVPFENPGSILTWAKENDHVITNTQLYQNASLPKQQDFDWLVVMGGPMNIYEEEKYPWLAVEKAFIREAIASGKVIIGLCLGGQLIADAIGGKVTQNPYKEIGWFPIRLSEAARLSPLFSFFPEQSVVFQWHGDTFSILPEDAECIAESQACKHQAFIYKKRVFAFQYHMENTPDIIEGLVENCKEEMVPDLYVQTPEELLAHPEYIEQNNKWMNQFLAQLEKMYRKGGALMHQISYTKRNCTDREKIETFLLRERVGVLGMVSDSLPYAVPVNYVWHKGSVYFHGMGSGKKVSILSDNPPVIFTIYKEHGTVTDPVPCHVDTSYMSVMLFGQAAKVTDSEEAAAVLQKLLEKFMPKYYSHPLTSTLIEKYRSGMDGNGVAVYRLTPQEMTAKENAVAADQLFNQKAQ
;
A
#
# COMPACT_ATOMS: atom_id res chain seq x y z
N MET A 1 -6.76 -13.68 -3.54
CA MET A 1 -6.70 -12.35 -4.19
C MET A 1 -7.00 -12.52 -5.68
N ARG A 2 -7.09 -11.44 -6.45
CA ARG A 2 -7.26 -11.48 -7.91
C ARG A 2 -5.95 -11.14 -8.59
N LEU A 3 -5.35 -12.13 -9.26
CA LEU A 3 -4.15 -11.99 -10.06
C LEU A 3 -4.55 -11.90 -11.53
N HIS A 4 -4.13 -10.84 -12.19
CA HIS A 4 -4.25 -10.71 -13.64
C HIS A 4 -2.85 -10.76 -14.26
N TYR A 5 -2.72 -11.38 -15.42
CA TYR A 5 -1.46 -11.33 -16.16
C TYR A 5 -1.63 -10.92 -17.62
N LEU A 6 -0.64 -10.19 -18.14
CA LEU A 6 -0.53 -9.83 -19.56
C LEU A 6 0.45 -10.79 -20.21
N GLN A 7 0.05 -11.41 -21.33
CA GLN A 7 0.85 -12.41 -22.04
C GLN A 7 1.06 -11.99 -23.49
N HIS A 8 2.32 -12.01 -23.94
CA HIS A 8 2.73 -11.48 -25.24
C HIS A 8 2.85 -12.55 -26.33
N VAL A 9 3.15 -13.80 -25.96
CA VAL A 9 3.23 -14.95 -26.88
C VAL A 9 2.70 -16.24 -26.24
N PRO A 10 2.23 -17.24 -27.02
CA PRO A 10 1.64 -18.46 -26.48
C PRO A 10 2.56 -19.29 -25.58
N PHE A 11 3.87 -19.30 -25.86
CA PHE A 11 4.87 -20.15 -25.19
C PHE A 11 5.49 -19.50 -23.94
N GLU A 12 5.27 -18.21 -23.68
CA GLU A 12 5.71 -17.50 -22.46
C GLU A 12 4.52 -17.21 -21.55
N ASN A 13 4.11 -18.20 -20.76
CA ASN A 13 3.08 -18.05 -19.74
C ASN A 13 3.71 -17.84 -18.34
N PRO A 14 2.95 -17.43 -17.31
CA PRO A 14 3.51 -17.18 -15.97
C PRO A 14 4.08 -18.40 -15.22
N GLY A 15 4.09 -19.59 -15.81
CA GLY A 15 4.77 -20.77 -15.29
C GLY A 15 4.42 -21.09 -13.83
N SER A 16 5.44 -21.19 -12.99
CA SER A 16 5.29 -21.53 -11.56
C SER A 16 4.42 -20.53 -10.77
N ILE A 17 4.28 -19.28 -11.24
CA ILE A 17 3.36 -18.29 -10.64
C ILE A 17 1.92 -18.77 -10.71
N LEU A 18 1.51 -19.43 -11.81
CA LEU A 18 0.16 -19.99 -11.94
C LEU A 18 -0.06 -21.14 -10.95
N THR A 19 0.95 -21.97 -10.74
CA THR A 19 0.90 -23.07 -9.75
C THR A 19 0.72 -22.50 -8.35
N TRP A 20 1.57 -21.53 -7.96
CA TRP A 20 1.45 -20.84 -6.67
C TRP A 20 0.07 -20.20 -6.47
N ALA A 21 -0.43 -19.49 -7.49
CA ALA A 21 -1.72 -18.81 -7.40
C ALA A 21 -2.89 -19.79 -7.24
N LYS A 22 -2.85 -20.94 -7.93
CA LYS A 22 -3.85 -22.01 -7.77
C LYS A 22 -3.79 -22.65 -6.38
N GLU A 23 -2.59 -22.98 -5.90
CA GLU A 23 -2.38 -23.59 -4.57
C GLU A 23 -2.82 -22.69 -3.41
N ASN A 24 -2.89 -21.36 -3.63
CA ASN A 24 -3.31 -20.38 -2.64
C ASN A 24 -4.72 -19.81 -2.90
N ASP A 25 -5.54 -20.52 -3.69
CA ASP A 25 -6.94 -20.18 -3.99
C ASP A 25 -7.12 -18.74 -4.53
N HIS A 26 -6.20 -18.29 -5.38
CA HIS A 26 -6.31 -16.99 -6.04
C HIS A 26 -7.13 -17.10 -7.32
N VAL A 27 -7.89 -16.03 -7.61
CA VAL A 27 -8.61 -15.91 -8.87
C VAL A 27 -7.63 -15.42 -9.93
N ILE A 28 -7.45 -16.20 -10.99
CA ILE A 28 -6.52 -15.90 -12.07
C ILE A 28 -7.30 -15.48 -13.31
N THR A 29 -6.91 -14.37 -13.91
CA THR A 29 -7.43 -13.88 -15.19
C THR A 29 -6.26 -13.45 -16.08
N ASN A 30 -6.49 -13.33 -17.38
CA ASN A 30 -5.42 -12.95 -18.31
C ASN A 30 -5.91 -12.09 -19.48
N THR A 31 -4.95 -11.42 -20.10
CA THR A 31 -5.09 -10.77 -21.40
C THR A 31 -3.98 -11.29 -22.30
N GLN A 32 -4.35 -11.98 -23.37
CA GLN A 32 -3.43 -12.43 -24.42
C GLN A 32 -3.32 -11.33 -25.48
N LEU A 33 -2.28 -10.51 -25.37
CA LEU A 33 -2.13 -9.28 -26.17
C LEU A 33 -2.02 -9.59 -27.68
N TYR A 34 -1.38 -10.69 -28.03
CA TYR A 34 -1.27 -11.19 -29.40
C TYR A 34 -2.61 -11.61 -30.05
N GLN A 35 -3.71 -11.68 -29.27
CA GLN A 35 -5.06 -11.94 -29.78
C GLN A 35 -5.94 -10.69 -29.85
N ASN A 36 -5.37 -9.50 -29.65
CA ASN A 36 -6.11 -8.23 -29.55
C ASN A 36 -7.24 -8.27 -28.48
N ALA A 37 -7.02 -9.00 -27.39
CA ALA A 37 -7.94 -9.04 -26.27
C ALA A 37 -8.03 -7.67 -25.59
N SER A 38 -9.22 -7.33 -25.07
CA SER A 38 -9.40 -6.10 -24.30
C SER A 38 -8.80 -6.23 -22.91
N LEU A 39 -8.08 -5.19 -22.47
CA LEU A 39 -7.56 -5.10 -21.10
C LEU A 39 -8.72 -4.95 -20.08
N PRO A 40 -8.57 -5.52 -18.87
CA PRO A 40 -9.59 -5.41 -17.83
C PRO A 40 -9.63 -4.00 -17.23
N LYS A 41 -10.61 -3.72 -16.36
CA LYS A 41 -10.58 -2.49 -15.56
C LYS A 41 -9.62 -2.66 -14.38
N GLN A 42 -9.03 -1.56 -13.92
CA GLN A 42 -8.13 -1.56 -12.75
C GLN A 42 -8.77 -2.16 -11.49
N GLN A 43 -10.09 -2.03 -11.33
CA GLN A 43 -10.81 -2.59 -10.19
C GLN A 43 -10.97 -4.11 -10.23
N ASP A 44 -10.69 -4.77 -11.36
CA ASP A 44 -10.96 -6.20 -11.57
C ASP A 44 -9.85 -7.10 -11.04
N PHE A 45 -8.69 -6.53 -10.71
CA PHE A 45 -7.54 -7.26 -10.17
C PHE A 45 -6.87 -6.52 -9.01
N ASP A 46 -6.11 -7.26 -8.22
CA ASP A 46 -5.34 -6.74 -7.09
C ASP A 46 -3.85 -6.69 -7.46
N TRP A 47 -3.38 -7.73 -8.17
CA TRP A 47 -2.00 -7.92 -8.61
C TRP A 47 -1.95 -8.05 -10.13
N LEU A 48 -0.92 -7.46 -10.75
CA LEU A 48 -0.64 -7.54 -12.17
C LEU A 48 0.72 -8.19 -12.40
N VAL A 49 0.76 -9.24 -13.22
CA VAL A 49 2.01 -9.82 -13.74
C VAL A 49 2.13 -9.47 -15.22
N VAL A 50 3.24 -8.86 -15.62
CA VAL A 50 3.53 -8.51 -17.02
C VAL A 50 4.63 -9.46 -17.49
N MET A 51 4.29 -10.34 -18.42
CA MET A 51 5.19 -11.39 -18.88
C MET A 51 6.27 -10.88 -19.84
N GLY A 52 7.21 -11.78 -20.13
CA GLY A 52 8.19 -11.63 -21.20
C GLY A 52 7.57 -11.75 -22.59
N GLY A 53 8.40 -11.49 -23.59
CA GLY A 53 8.05 -11.66 -25.00
C GLY A 53 9.23 -11.29 -25.90
N PRO A 54 9.23 -11.75 -27.16
CA PRO A 54 10.30 -11.48 -28.15
C PRO A 54 10.26 -10.05 -28.72
N MET A 55 9.35 -9.20 -28.24
CA MET A 55 9.19 -7.83 -28.71
C MET A 55 10.17 -6.89 -27.99
N ASN A 56 10.57 -5.82 -28.67
CA ASN A 56 11.20 -4.69 -28.01
C ASN A 56 10.16 -3.61 -27.66
N ILE A 57 10.38 -2.89 -26.56
CA ILE A 57 9.42 -1.89 -26.06
C ILE A 57 9.13 -0.75 -27.04
N TYR A 58 9.99 -0.53 -28.03
CA TYR A 58 9.89 0.54 -29.03
C TYR A 58 9.25 0.10 -30.35
N GLU A 59 8.83 -1.17 -30.47
CA GLU A 59 8.19 -1.71 -31.68
C GLU A 59 6.67 -1.43 -31.75
N GLU A 60 6.21 -0.26 -31.28
CA GLU A 60 4.77 0.08 -31.23
C GLU A 60 4.10 0.12 -32.62
N GLU A 61 4.86 0.41 -33.69
CA GLU A 61 4.34 0.35 -35.06
C GLU A 61 4.01 -1.09 -35.50
N LYS A 62 4.81 -2.06 -35.05
CA LYS A 62 4.64 -3.49 -35.34
C LYS A 62 3.64 -4.14 -34.40
N TYR A 63 3.61 -3.68 -33.15
CA TYR A 63 2.75 -4.18 -32.08
C TYR A 63 1.97 -3.03 -31.42
N PRO A 64 0.87 -2.55 -32.03
CA PRO A 64 0.13 -1.37 -31.55
C PRO A 64 -0.41 -1.48 -30.12
N TRP A 65 -0.59 -2.71 -29.60
CA TRP A 65 -1.02 -2.93 -28.23
C TRP A 65 0.02 -2.48 -27.19
N LEU A 66 1.31 -2.38 -27.54
CA LEU A 66 2.37 -1.94 -26.62
C LEU A 66 2.10 -0.55 -26.04
N ALA A 67 1.61 0.38 -26.86
CA ALA A 67 1.28 1.73 -26.41
C ALA A 67 0.14 1.72 -25.37
N VAL A 68 -0.88 0.90 -25.62
CA VAL A 68 -2.03 0.72 -24.71
C VAL A 68 -1.60 0.01 -23.42
N GLU A 69 -0.76 -1.01 -23.53
CA GLU A 69 -0.19 -1.74 -22.41
C GLU A 69 0.64 -0.83 -21.50
N LYS A 70 1.54 0.00 -22.05
CA LYS A 70 2.32 0.97 -21.26
C LYS A 70 1.42 1.94 -20.50
N ALA A 71 0.35 2.43 -21.14
CA ALA A 71 -0.62 3.29 -20.49
C ALA A 71 -1.34 2.57 -19.33
N PHE A 72 -1.75 1.32 -19.55
CA PHE A 72 -2.40 0.50 -18.56
C PHE A 72 -1.50 0.17 -17.36
N ILE A 73 -0.22 -0.16 -17.60
CA ILE A 73 0.78 -0.38 -16.54
C ILE A 73 0.94 0.90 -15.71
N ARG A 74 1.06 2.07 -16.34
CA ARG A 74 1.17 3.35 -15.63
C ARG A 74 -0.04 3.64 -14.75
N GLU A 75 -1.24 3.35 -15.23
CA GLU A 75 -2.48 3.49 -14.45
C GLU A 75 -2.55 2.50 -13.28
N ALA A 76 -2.11 1.25 -13.48
CA ALA A 76 -2.04 0.25 -12.42
C ALA A 76 -1.04 0.67 -11.32
N ILE A 77 0.12 1.21 -11.70
CA ILE A 77 1.10 1.77 -10.76
C ILE A 77 0.48 2.93 -9.97
N ALA A 78 -0.18 3.87 -10.65
CA ALA A 78 -0.83 5.02 -10.03
C ALA A 78 -1.96 4.60 -9.06
N SER A 79 -2.64 3.49 -9.37
CA SER A 79 -3.70 2.91 -8.56
C SER A 79 -3.20 2.08 -7.36
N GLY A 80 -1.88 2.04 -7.13
CA GLY A 80 -1.27 1.36 -5.98
C GLY A 80 -1.34 -0.17 -6.03
N LYS A 81 -1.51 -0.75 -7.22
CA LYS A 81 -1.51 -2.20 -7.44
C LYS A 81 -0.13 -2.79 -7.15
N VAL A 82 -0.09 -4.08 -6.83
CA VAL A 82 1.17 -4.84 -6.85
C VAL A 82 1.45 -5.25 -8.28
N ILE A 83 2.66 -4.99 -8.77
CA ILE A 83 3.03 -5.21 -10.16
C ILE A 83 4.36 -5.97 -10.20
N ILE A 84 4.39 -7.04 -10.97
CA ILE A 84 5.58 -7.86 -11.20
C ILE A 84 5.82 -7.90 -12.70
N GLY A 85 6.97 -7.42 -13.17
CA GLY A 85 7.38 -7.50 -14.57
C GLY A 85 8.55 -8.44 -14.75
N LEU A 86 8.49 -9.28 -15.78
CA LEU A 86 9.50 -10.29 -16.10
C LEU A 86 10.01 -10.04 -17.52
N CYS A 87 11.33 -9.97 -17.69
CA CYS A 87 12.00 -9.66 -18.96
C CYS A 87 11.40 -8.40 -19.65
N LEU A 88 10.72 -8.56 -20.79
CA LEU A 88 9.99 -7.47 -21.47
C LEU A 88 9.05 -6.73 -20.52
N GLY A 89 8.32 -7.44 -19.66
CA GLY A 89 7.45 -6.82 -18.68
C GLY A 89 8.20 -5.90 -17.70
N GLY A 90 9.41 -6.27 -17.30
CA GLY A 90 10.27 -5.41 -16.47
C GLY A 90 10.70 -4.13 -17.21
N GLN A 91 11.00 -4.26 -18.51
CA GLN A 91 11.36 -3.14 -19.38
C GLN A 91 10.16 -2.20 -19.63
N LEU A 92 8.96 -2.73 -19.83
CA LEU A 92 7.72 -1.96 -19.96
C LEU A 92 7.40 -1.19 -18.68
N ILE A 93 7.63 -1.79 -17.50
CA ILE A 93 7.51 -1.09 -16.22
C ILE A 93 8.54 0.04 -16.13
N ALA A 94 9.79 -0.20 -16.51
CA ALA A 94 10.83 0.83 -16.48
C ALA A 94 10.45 2.04 -17.34
N ASP A 95 9.95 1.82 -18.55
CA ASP A 95 9.42 2.87 -19.43
C ASP A 95 8.22 3.59 -18.80
N ALA A 96 7.27 2.85 -18.22
CA ALA A 96 6.06 3.41 -17.60
C ALA A 96 6.36 4.35 -16.42
N ILE A 97 7.46 4.12 -15.68
CA ILE A 97 7.91 4.97 -14.57
C ILE A 97 8.88 6.09 -14.99
N GLY A 98 9.13 6.26 -16.28
CA GLY A 98 10.00 7.32 -16.81
C GLY A 98 11.49 6.95 -16.88
N GLY A 99 11.81 5.67 -16.78
CA GLY A 99 13.15 5.13 -17.08
C GLY A 99 13.44 5.06 -18.58
N LYS A 100 14.56 4.43 -18.94
CA LYS A 100 14.93 4.12 -20.33
C LYS A 100 15.34 2.67 -20.48
N VAL A 101 15.02 2.10 -21.63
CA VAL A 101 15.43 0.76 -22.04
C VAL A 101 16.32 0.89 -23.28
N THR A 102 17.44 0.19 -23.26
CA THR A 102 18.41 0.16 -24.37
C THR A 102 19.03 -1.22 -24.47
N GLN A 103 19.65 -1.52 -25.60
CA GLN A 103 20.46 -2.71 -25.77
C GLN A 103 21.54 -2.82 -24.68
N ASN A 104 21.63 -4.00 -24.05
CA ASN A 104 22.67 -4.32 -23.09
C ASN A 104 23.99 -4.61 -23.85
N PRO A 105 25.17 -4.31 -23.28
CA PRO A 105 26.44 -4.58 -23.97
C PRO A 105 26.66 -6.04 -24.35
N TYR A 106 26.08 -6.97 -23.57
CA TYR A 106 26.11 -8.40 -23.85
C TYR A 106 24.69 -8.97 -23.77
N LYS A 107 24.39 -9.92 -24.64
CA LYS A 107 23.17 -10.72 -24.54
C LYS A 107 23.36 -11.79 -23.47
N GLU A 108 22.36 -12.02 -22.61
CA GLU A 108 22.37 -13.11 -21.63
C GLU A 108 21.28 -14.13 -22.00
N ILE A 109 21.69 -15.33 -22.40
CA ILE A 109 20.80 -16.48 -22.65
C ILE A 109 21.33 -17.71 -21.92
N GLY A 110 20.59 -18.19 -20.93
CA GLY A 110 20.96 -19.36 -20.12
C GLY A 110 21.05 -19.06 -18.63
N TRP A 111 21.78 -19.89 -17.91
CA TRP A 111 21.90 -19.87 -16.46
C TRP A 111 23.11 -19.06 -16.00
N PHE A 112 22.89 -17.90 -15.38
CA PHE A 112 23.96 -17.01 -14.93
C PHE A 112 23.78 -16.52 -13.49
N PRO A 113 24.90 -16.30 -12.75
CA PRO A 113 24.83 -15.79 -11.40
C PRO A 113 24.46 -14.31 -11.38
N ILE A 114 23.62 -13.94 -10.42
CA ILE A 114 23.35 -12.54 -10.05
C ILE A 114 23.87 -12.25 -8.64
N ARG A 115 24.21 -10.98 -8.40
CA ARG A 115 24.50 -10.44 -7.08
C ARG A 115 23.41 -9.47 -6.67
N LEU A 116 22.77 -9.75 -5.54
CA LEU A 116 21.82 -8.83 -4.93
C LEU A 116 22.54 -7.66 -4.24
N SER A 117 21.89 -6.50 -4.19
CA SER A 117 22.35 -5.37 -3.36
C SER A 117 22.29 -5.74 -1.88
N GLU A 118 23.07 -5.05 -1.05
CA GLU A 118 23.07 -5.28 0.40
C GLU A 118 21.68 -5.05 1.01
N ALA A 119 21.01 -3.98 0.59
CA ALA A 119 19.64 -3.68 1.01
C ALA A 119 18.65 -4.79 0.64
N ALA A 120 18.77 -5.35 -0.57
CA ALA A 120 17.93 -6.47 -1.00
C ALA A 120 18.18 -7.73 -0.18
N ARG A 121 19.44 -8.07 0.13
CA ARG A 121 19.80 -9.23 0.96
C ARG A 121 19.23 -9.16 2.38
N LEU A 122 19.05 -7.96 2.91
CA LEU A 122 18.44 -7.73 4.23
C LEU A 122 16.90 -7.71 4.19
N SER A 123 16.29 -7.61 3.01
CA SER A 123 14.84 -7.59 2.84
C SER A 123 14.24 -8.98 2.99
N PRO A 124 13.13 -9.16 3.74
CA PRO A 124 12.41 -10.44 3.82
C PRO A 124 11.94 -10.99 2.46
N LEU A 125 11.85 -10.14 1.44
CA LEU A 125 11.48 -10.53 0.08
C LEU A 125 12.60 -11.27 -0.67
N PHE A 126 13.87 -11.09 -0.25
CA PHE A 126 15.02 -11.65 -0.97
C PHE A 126 16.08 -12.27 -0.04
N SER A 127 15.91 -12.23 1.28
CA SER A 127 16.88 -12.76 2.24
C SER A 127 17.10 -14.27 2.15
N PHE A 128 16.25 -14.99 1.41
CA PHE A 128 16.37 -16.42 1.15
C PHE A 128 17.24 -16.77 -0.06
N PHE A 129 17.68 -15.77 -0.84
CA PHE A 129 18.63 -16.00 -1.92
C PHE A 129 20.04 -16.25 -1.36
N PRO A 130 20.75 -17.29 -1.82
CA PRO A 130 22.17 -17.46 -1.50
C PRO A 130 23.02 -16.35 -2.11
N GLU A 131 24.24 -16.19 -1.61
CA GLU A 131 25.19 -15.17 -2.07
C GLU A 131 25.49 -15.25 -3.57
N GLN A 132 25.58 -16.46 -4.10
CA GLN A 132 25.65 -16.72 -5.54
C GLN A 132 24.35 -17.39 -5.95
N SER A 133 23.47 -16.62 -6.59
CA SER A 133 22.17 -17.11 -7.05
C SER A 133 22.19 -17.21 -8.57
N VAL A 134 22.04 -18.42 -9.10
CA VAL A 134 22.00 -18.68 -10.55
C VAL A 134 20.54 -18.62 -11.01
N VAL A 135 20.24 -17.68 -11.91
CA VAL A 135 18.89 -17.44 -12.45
C VAL A 135 18.86 -17.64 -13.96
N PHE A 136 17.67 -17.83 -14.51
CA PHE A 136 17.49 -17.98 -15.95
C PHE A 136 17.44 -16.61 -16.64
N GLN A 137 18.23 -16.44 -17.69
CA GLN A 137 18.28 -15.22 -18.51
C GLN A 137 17.86 -15.53 -19.94
N TRP A 138 17.10 -14.63 -20.55
CA TRP A 138 16.84 -14.62 -21.98
C TRP A 138 16.56 -13.20 -22.46
N HIS A 139 17.60 -12.36 -22.55
CA HIS A 139 17.42 -10.96 -22.93
C HIS A 139 18.64 -10.35 -23.66
N GLY A 140 18.35 -9.40 -24.54
CA GLY A 140 19.35 -8.55 -25.21
C GLY A 140 19.29 -7.07 -24.79
N ASP A 141 18.14 -6.60 -24.34
CA ASP A 141 17.93 -5.24 -23.83
C ASP A 141 17.93 -5.22 -22.30
N THR A 142 18.11 -4.02 -21.72
CA THR A 142 18.03 -3.77 -20.27
C THR A 142 17.41 -2.41 -19.98
N PHE A 143 16.81 -2.26 -18.80
CA PHE A 143 16.43 -0.95 -18.26
C PHE A 143 17.69 -0.18 -17.83
N SER A 144 18.27 0.59 -18.75
CA SER A 144 19.55 1.27 -18.60
C SER A 144 19.52 2.54 -17.75
N ILE A 145 18.35 3.18 -17.63
CA ILE A 145 18.16 4.33 -16.74
C ILE A 145 16.90 4.12 -15.91
N LEU A 146 17.02 4.32 -14.61
CA LEU A 146 15.92 4.28 -13.65
C LEU A 146 15.79 5.65 -12.96
N PRO A 147 14.55 6.10 -12.64
CA PRO A 147 14.35 7.30 -11.85
C PRO A 147 14.89 7.14 -10.42
N GLU A 148 15.17 8.24 -9.72
CA GLU A 148 15.75 8.22 -8.35
C GLU A 148 14.91 7.41 -7.35
N ASP A 149 13.60 7.38 -7.54
CA ASP A 149 12.65 6.64 -6.69
C ASP A 149 12.61 5.13 -6.95
N ALA A 150 13.37 4.64 -7.95
CA ALA A 150 13.51 3.22 -8.26
C ALA A 150 14.87 2.71 -7.76
N GLU A 151 14.82 1.69 -6.91
CA GLU A 151 16.00 1.07 -6.32
C GLU A 151 16.42 -0.14 -7.15
N CYS A 152 17.62 -0.10 -7.76
CA CYS A 152 18.22 -1.29 -8.37
C CYS A 152 18.70 -2.25 -7.26
N ILE A 153 18.27 -3.51 -7.35
CA ILE A 153 18.47 -4.52 -6.30
C ILE A 153 19.28 -5.74 -6.75
N ALA A 154 19.58 -5.88 -8.04
CA ALA A 154 20.39 -6.98 -8.55
C ALA A 154 21.21 -6.56 -9.77
N GLU A 155 22.38 -7.17 -9.92
CA GLU A 155 23.23 -7.07 -11.11
C GLU A 155 23.86 -8.43 -11.46
N SER A 156 24.29 -8.61 -12.70
CA SER A 156 25.16 -9.71 -13.16
C SER A 156 26.48 -9.13 -13.67
N GLN A 157 27.41 -10.01 -14.06
CA GLN A 157 28.65 -9.55 -14.68
C GLN A 157 28.39 -8.85 -16.04
N ALA A 158 27.36 -9.28 -16.77
CA ALA A 158 27.03 -8.79 -18.11
C ALA A 158 25.99 -7.65 -18.13
N CYS A 159 25.16 -7.54 -17.09
CA CYS A 159 24.08 -6.55 -17.02
C CYS A 159 24.02 -5.89 -15.64
N LYS A 160 24.12 -4.56 -15.60
CA LYS A 160 24.14 -3.77 -14.34
C LYS A 160 22.78 -3.68 -13.65
N HIS A 161 21.68 -3.84 -14.40
CA HIS A 161 20.34 -3.69 -13.88
C HIS A 161 19.55 -4.97 -14.15
N GLN A 162 19.67 -5.93 -13.23
CA GLN A 162 18.98 -7.22 -13.30
C GLN A 162 17.63 -7.20 -12.60
N ALA A 163 17.45 -6.36 -11.59
CA ALA A 163 16.14 -6.16 -10.96
C ALA A 163 16.05 -4.81 -10.27
N PHE A 164 14.84 -4.25 -10.19
CA PHE A 164 14.58 -3.05 -9.40
C PHE A 164 13.23 -3.11 -8.67
N ILE A 165 13.13 -2.29 -7.62
CA ILE A 165 11.90 -2.06 -6.86
C ILE A 165 11.49 -0.59 -7.02
N TYR A 166 10.20 -0.36 -7.23
CA TYR A 166 9.62 0.99 -7.25
C TYR A 166 8.42 1.07 -6.30
N LYS A 167 8.40 2.11 -5.46
CA LYS A 167 7.33 2.40 -4.47
C LYS A 167 6.92 1.19 -3.60
N LYS A 168 7.84 0.26 -3.34
CA LYS A 168 7.65 -0.96 -2.52
C LYS A 168 6.54 -1.92 -3.00
N ARG A 169 6.00 -1.71 -4.20
CA ARG A 169 4.86 -2.48 -4.75
C ARG A 169 5.07 -2.94 -6.19
N VAL A 170 6.02 -2.32 -6.88
CA VAL A 170 6.36 -2.62 -8.26
C VAL A 170 7.74 -3.28 -8.26
N PHE A 171 7.82 -4.45 -8.88
CA PHE A 171 9.02 -5.28 -8.94
C PHE A 171 9.25 -5.62 -10.40
N ALA A 172 10.47 -5.39 -10.88
CA ALA A 172 10.86 -5.73 -12.23
C ALA A 172 12.11 -6.61 -12.17
N PHE A 173 12.06 -7.73 -12.87
CA PHE A 173 13.16 -8.67 -13.02
C PHE A 173 13.47 -8.79 -14.50
N GLN A 174 14.73 -8.58 -14.86
CA GLN A 174 15.22 -8.84 -16.21
C GLN A 174 15.34 -10.35 -16.47
N TYR A 175 15.59 -11.10 -15.40
CA TYR A 175 15.68 -12.56 -15.37
C TYR A 175 14.33 -13.23 -15.07
N HIS A 176 14.32 -14.54 -15.27
CA HIS A 176 13.17 -15.42 -15.05
C HIS A 176 13.42 -16.36 -13.88
N MET A 177 12.41 -16.53 -13.04
CA MET A 177 12.38 -17.56 -12.00
C MET A 177 11.13 -18.44 -12.10
N GLU A 178 10.21 -18.06 -12.96
CA GLU A 178 8.90 -18.66 -13.17
C GLU A 178 8.91 -19.81 -14.16
N ASN A 179 9.91 -19.85 -15.06
CA ASN A 179 9.95 -20.79 -16.15
C ASN A 179 9.93 -22.24 -15.64
N THR A 180 9.11 -23.06 -16.30
CA THR A 180 9.04 -24.51 -16.13
C THR A 180 9.82 -25.20 -17.25
N PRO A 181 10.07 -26.52 -17.17
CA PRO A 181 10.76 -27.24 -18.24
C PRO A 181 10.10 -27.03 -19.62
N ASP A 182 8.76 -27.17 -19.69
CA ASP A 182 8.01 -26.97 -20.93
C ASP A 182 8.16 -25.55 -21.52
N ILE A 183 8.26 -24.52 -20.67
CA ILE A 183 8.47 -23.14 -21.13
C ILE A 183 9.87 -22.96 -21.70
N ILE A 184 10.87 -23.52 -21.02
CA ILE A 184 12.26 -23.49 -21.50
C ILE A 184 12.40 -24.22 -22.84
N GLU A 185 11.80 -25.40 -22.98
CA GLU A 185 11.76 -26.13 -24.25
C GLU A 185 11.08 -25.29 -25.34
N GLY A 186 9.94 -24.67 -25.03
CA GLY A 186 9.25 -23.76 -25.92
C GLY A 186 10.10 -22.55 -26.35
N LEU A 187 10.86 -21.95 -25.44
CA LEU A 187 11.80 -20.86 -25.75
C LEU A 187 12.92 -21.33 -26.69
N VAL A 188 13.52 -22.49 -26.42
CA VAL A 188 14.57 -23.06 -27.28
C VAL A 188 14.03 -23.37 -28.68
N GLU A 189 12.81 -23.91 -28.78
CA GLU A 189 12.20 -24.24 -30.07
C GLU A 189 11.86 -22.99 -30.89
N ASN A 190 11.24 -21.98 -30.27
CA ASN A 190 10.70 -20.82 -30.97
C ASN A 190 11.73 -19.69 -31.17
N CYS A 191 12.77 -19.64 -30.33
CA CYS A 191 13.76 -18.56 -30.32
C CYS A 191 15.19 -19.05 -30.55
N LYS A 192 15.38 -20.23 -31.18
CA LYS A 192 16.70 -20.82 -31.44
C LYS A 192 17.67 -19.87 -32.18
N GLU A 193 17.14 -19.05 -33.08
CA GLU A 193 17.92 -18.09 -33.89
C GLU A 193 18.62 -17.04 -33.02
N GLU A 194 18.14 -16.81 -31.81
CA GLU A 194 18.70 -15.88 -30.86
C GLU A 194 19.94 -16.41 -30.12
N MET A 195 20.14 -17.74 -30.13
CA MET A 195 21.22 -18.45 -29.42
C MET A 195 22.51 -18.48 -30.26
N VAL A 196 22.94 -17.31 -30.74
CA VAL A 196 24.21 -17.16 -31.45
C VAL A 196 25.37 -17.25 -30.44
N PRO A 197 26.38 -18.11 -30.65
CA PRO A 197 27.47 -18.29 -29.69
C PRO A 197 28.16 -16.96 -29.33
N ASP A 198 28.17 -16.65 -28.04
CA ASP A 198 28.81 -15.46 -27.45
C ASP A 198 29.14 -15.72 -25.97
N LEU A 199 29.83 -14.80 -25.31
CA LEU A 199 30.37 -14.95 -23.96
C LEU A 199 29.32 -15.32 -22.90
N TYR A 200 28.07 -14.86 -23.07
CA TYR A 200 26.96 -15.08 -22.14
C TYR A 200 25.75 -15.73 -22.84
N VAL A 201 26.01 -16.59 -23.83
CA VAL A 201 24.98 -17.37 -24.53
C VAL A 201 25.32 -18.86 -24.44
N GLN A 202 24.52 -19.60 -23.67
CA GLN A 202 24.62 -21.05 -23.56
C GLN A 202 23.98 -21.76 -24.75
N THR A 203 24.45 -22.96 -25.09
CA THR A 203 23.81 -23.81 -26.09
C THR A 203 22.53 -24.45 -25.53
N PRO A 204 21.61 -24.96 -26.38
CA PRO A 204 20.45 -25.72 -25.91
C PRO A 204 20.82 -26.89 -24.99
N GLU A 205 21.91 -27.60 -25.29
CA GLU A 205 22.38 -28.73 -24.49
C GLU A 205 22.87 -28.29 -23.11
N GLU A 206 23.61 -27.19 -23.02
CA GLU A 206 24.08 -26.62 -21.74
C GLU A 206 22.90 -26.14 -20.88
N LEU A 207 21.92 -25.51 -21.51
CA LEU A 207 20.74 -24.96 -20.84
C LEU A 207 19.87 -26.08 -20.24
N LEU A 208 19.63 -27.14 -21.00
CA LEU A 208 18.82 -28.29 -20.57
C LEU A 208 19.55 -29.25 -19.63
N ALA A 209 20.87 -29.12 -19.46
CA ALA A 209 21.66 -29.98 -18.59
C ALA A 209 21.43 -29.75 -17.09
N HIS A 210 20.73 -28.66 -16.70
CA HIS A 210 20.57 -28.24 -15.31
C HIS A 210 19.11 -28.12 -14.86
N PRO A 211 18.33 -29.21 -14.83
CA PRO A 211 16.95 -29.19 -14.36
C PRO A 211 16.83 -28.73 -12.89
N GLU A 212 17.87 -28.93 -12.07
CA GLU A 212 17.91 -28.47 -10.68
C GLU A 212 17.83 -26.94 -10.56
N TYR A 213 18.31 -26.19 -11.56
CA TYR A 213 18.20 -24.73 -11.55
C TYR A 213 16.76 -24.28 -11.76
N ILE A 214 15.98 -25.00 -12.58
CA ILE A 214 14.55 -24.73 -12.76
C ILE A 214 13.81 -24.89 -11.44
N GLU A 215 14.01 -26.02 -10.76
CA GLU A 215 13.37 -26.27 -9.45
C GLU A 215 13.75 -25.22 -8.42
N GLN A 216 15.03 -24.82 -8.37
CA GLN A 216 15.51 -23.85 -7.40
C GLN A 216 14.96 -22.45 -7.67
N ASN A 217 14.91 -22.04 -8.93
CA ASN A 217 14.33 -20.77 -9.35
C ASN A 217 12.83 -20.72 -9.03
N ASN A 218 12.08 -21.77 -9.34
CA ASN A 218 10.66 -21.85 -8.99
C ASN A 218 10.43 -21.80 -7.47
N LYS A 219 11.30 -22.43 -6.66
CA LYS A 219 11.26 -22.29 -5.19
C LYS A 219 11.47 -20.83 -4.76
N TRP A 220 12.42 -20.13 -5.37
CA TRP A 220 12.65 -18.71 -5.07
C TRP A 220 11.48 -17.83 -5.50
N MET A 221 10.88 -18.06 -6.67
CA MET A 221 9.68 -17.36 -7.12
C MET A 221 8.53 -17.56 -6.13
N ASN A 222 8.27 -18.80 -5.72
CA ASN A 222 7.22 -19.11 -4.74
C ASN A 222 7.47 -18.45 -3.39
N GLN A 223 8.72 -18.44 -2.90
CA GLN A 223 9.08 -17.76 -1.66
C GLN A 223 8.91 -16.24 -1.76
N PHE A 224 9.34 -15.64 -2.87
CA PHE A 224 9.13 -14.22 -3.15
C PHE A 224 7.64 -13.87 -3.12
N LEU A 225 6.81 -14.59 -3.87
CA LEU A 225 5.36 -14.37 -3.94
C LEU A 225 4.68 -14.55 -2.59
N ALA A 226 5.03 -15.59 -1.83
CA ALA A 226 4.48 -15.84 -0.51
C ALA A 226 4.85 -14.73 0.49
N GLN A 227 6.08 -14.22 0.45
CA GLN A 227 6.50 -13.10 1.31
C GLN A 227 5.82 -11.79 0.89
N LEU A 228 5.74 -11.55 -0.42
CA LEU A 228 5.05 -10.40 -0.97
C LEU A 228 3.56 -10.42 -0.63
N GLU A 229 2.91 -11.58 -0.69
CA GLU A 229 1.50 -11.73 -0.29
C GLU A 229 1.34 -11.47 1.21
N LYS A 230 2.21 -12.03 2.05
CA LYS A 230 2.20 -11.73 3.50
C LYS A 230 2.34 -10.23 3.74
N MET A 231 3.25 -9.57 3.04
CA MET A 231 3.45 -8.12 3.13
C MET A 231 2.27 -7.33 2.54
N TYR A 232 1.62 -7.82 1.49
CA TYR A 232 0.46 -7.18 0.86
C TYR A 232 -0.79 -7.31 1.73
N ARG A 233 -1.07 -8.50 2.29
CA ARG A 233 -2.15 -8.73 3.26
C ARG A 233 -1.90 -7.93 4.53
N LYS A 234 -0.65 -7.95 5.03
CA LYS A 234 -0.23 -7.06 6.12
C LYS A 234 -0.34 -5.61 5.72
N GLY A 235 -0.08 -5.23 4.47
CA GLY A 235 -0.11 -3.91 3.83
C GLY A 235 -1.51 -3.30 3.72
N GLY A 236 -2.47 -4.10 3.28
CA GLY A 236 -3.90 -3.82 3.36
C GLY A 236 -4.39 -3.77 4.81
N ALA A 237 -3.76 -4.56 5.69
CA ALA A 237 -3.91 -4.40 7.14
C ALA A 237 -3.00 -3.30 7.75
N LEU A 238 -2.06 -2.69 7.01
CA LEU A 238 -1.02 -1.76 7.52
C LEU A 238 -1.43 -0.32 7.27
N MET A 239 -2.36 -0.07 6.34
CA MET A 239 -3.22 1.10 6.42
C MET A 239 -4.00 1.10 7.75
N HIS A 240 -4.19 -0.07 8.40
CA HIS A 240 -4.76 -0.22 9.75
C HIS A 240 -3.75 -0.55 10.88
N GLN A 241 -2.49 -0.92 10.59
CA GLN A 241 -1.57 -1.48 11.60
C GLN A 241 -0.09 -1.20 11.31
N ILE A 242 0.33 0.06 11.25
CA ILE A 242 1.63 0.41 11.82
C ILE A 242 1.41 0.83 13.27
N SER A 243 1.56 -0.15 14.14
CA SER A 243 1.62 0.04 15.58
C SER A 243 2.49 -1.07 16.12
N TYR A 244 3.40 -0.75 17.02
CA TYR A 244 3.91 -1.70 18.00
C TYR A 244 2.69 -2.48 18.55
N THR A 245 2.48 -3.71 18.09
CA THR A 245 1.26 -4.50 18.35
C THR A 245 1.00 -4.72 19.84
N LYS A 246 2.03 -4.53 20.67
CA LYS A 246 1.95 -4.54 22.14
C LYS A 246 1.08 -3.43 22.73
N ARG A 247 0.84 -2.33 22.00
CA ARG A 247 0.05 -1.16 22.43
C ARG A 247 -1.33 -1.07 21.78
N ASN A 248 -1.75 -2.02 20.96
CA ASN A 248 -3.10 -1.95 20.39
C ASN A 248 -4.12 -2.22 21.48
N CYS A 249 -5.06 -1.29 21.67
CA CYS A 249 -6.20 -1.50 22.55
C CYS A 249 -7.35 -2.06 21.70
N THR A 250 -7.79 -3.29 21.99
CA THR A 250 -8.94 -3.92 21.32
C THR A 250 -10.15 -4.07 22.24
N ASP A 251 -10.04 -3.59 23.49
CA ASP A 251 -11.12 -3.60 24.47
C ASP A 251 -12.17 -2.55 24.12
N ARG A 252 -13.31 -3.01 23.62
CA ARG A 252 -14.40 -2.14 23.17
C ARG A 252 -15.01 -1.32 24.31
N GLU A 253 -15.18 -1.90 25.49
CA GLU A 253 -15.80 -1.20 26.63
C GLU A 253 -14.90 -0.05 27.09
N LYS A 254 -13.59 -0.31 27.12
CA LYS A 254 -12.59 0.70 27.46
C LYS A 254 -12.53 1.83 26.44
N ILE A 255 -12.55 1.51 25.14
CA ILE A 255 -12.57 2.50 24.06
C ILE A 255 -13.83 3.37 24.13
N GLU A 256 -15.00 2.74 24.28
CA GLU A 256 -16.29 3.44 24.42
C GLU A 256 -16.29 4.37 25.65
N THR A 257 -15.80 3.86 26.78
CA THR A 257 -15.68 4.65 28.02
C THR A 257 -14.74 5.85 27.82
N PHE A 258 -13.62 5.66 27.13
CA PHE A 258 -12.67 6.72 26.81
C PHE A 258 -13.31 7.80 25.92
N LEU A 259 -13.97 7.40 24.83
CA LEU A 259 -14.67 8.30 23.92
C LEU A 259 -15.78 9.10 24.60
N LEU A 260 -16.50 8.50 25.56
CA LEU A 260 -17.53 9.17 26.34
C LEU A 260 -16.96 10.21 27.31
N ARG A 261 -15.84 9.89 27.98
CA ARG A 261 -15.25 10.71 29.05
C ARG A 261 -14.45 11.91 28.55
N GLU A 262 -13.60 11.71 27.53
CA GLU A 262 -12.67 12.75 27.10
C GLU A 262 -13.39 13.94 26.44
N ARG A 263 -12.94 15.16 26.73
CA ARG A 263 -13.70 16.38 26.40
C ARG A 263 -13.34 16.96 25.04
N VAL A 264 -12.07 16.83 24.65
CA VAL A 264 -11.50 17.48 23.46
C VAL A 264 -10.94 16.40 22.54
N GLY A 265 -11.17 16.58 21.23
CA GLY A 265 -10.49 15.83 20.20
C GLY A 265 -9.98 16.76 19.11
N VAL A 266 -9.03 16.28 18.32
CA VAL A 266 -8.43 17.03 17.22
C VAL A 266 -9.06 16.56 15.91
N LEU A 267 -9.77 17.46 15.24
CA LEU A 267 -10.32 17.26 13.91
C LEU A 267 -9.25 17.61 12.87
N GLY A 268 -8.73 16.60 12.19
CA GLY A 268 -7.88 16.72 11.00
C GLY A 268 -8.71 16.68 9.72
N MET A 269 -8.45 17.63 8.83
CA MET A 269 -9.06 17.78 7.51
C MET A 269 -7.96 18.10 6.49
N VAL A 270 -8.23 17.86 5.21
CA VAL A 270 -7.36 18.29 4.11
C VAL A 270 -8.06 19.40 3.35
N SER A 271 -7.33 20.49 3.07
CA SER A 271 -7.75 21.53 2.13
C SER A 271 -6.80 21.52 0.93
N ASP A 272 -7.21 22.10 -0.20
CA ASP A 272 -6.46 22.11 -1.48
C ASP A 272 -5.00 22.60 -1.39
N SER A 273 -4.62 23.25 -0.28
CA SER A 273 -3.27 23.77 -0.06
C SER A 273 -2.48 23.00 0.99
N LEU A 274 -3.08 22.75 2.17
CA LEU A 274 -2.39 22.16 3.32
C LEU A 274 -3.34 21.32 4.20
N PRO A 275 -2.82 20.33 4.93
CA PRO A 275 -3.51 19.71 6.06
C PRO A 275 -3.92 20.76 7.09
N TYR A 276 -5.10 20.59 7.68
CA TYR A 276 -5.65 21.50 8.69
C TYR A 276 -6.19 20.70 9.87
N ALA A 277 -5.61 20.92 11.05
CA ALA A 277 -6.00 20.24 12.29
C ALA A 277 -6.44 21.25 13.34
N VAL A 278 -7.59 21.00 13.97
CA VAL A 278 -8.15 21.89 15.00
C VAL A 278 -8.70 21.12 16.20
N PRO A 279 -8.36 21.51 17.44
CA PRO A 279 -9.01 20.95 18.62
C PRO A 279 -10.45 21.46 18.72
N VAL A 280 -11.38 20.55 18.99
CA VAL A 280 -12.80 20.85 19.19
C VAL A 280 -13.37 20.08 20.37
N ASN A 281 -14.34 20.68 21.04
CA ASN A 281 -15.17 20.01 22.05
C ASN A 281 -16.13 19.05 21.35
N TYR A 282 -16.30 17.85 21.89
CA TYR A 282 -17.14 16.83 21.27
C TYR A 282 -17.95 15.99 22.25
N VAL A 283 -18.98 15.33 21.72
CA VAL A 283 -19.69 14.21 22.37
C VAL A 283 -19.64 12.98 21.47
N TRP A 284 -19.48 11.82 22.10
CA TRP A 284 -19.66 10.54 21.46
C TRP A 284 -21.10 10.08 21.68
N HIS A 285 -21.86 9.84 20.61
CA HIS A 285 -23.25 9.44 20.69
C HIS A 285 -23.63 8.53 19.52
N LYS A 286 -24.28 7.40 19.78
CA LYS A 286 -24.75 6.44 18.76
C LYS A 286 -23.66 6.06 17.73
N GLY A 287 -22.44 5.82 18.20
CA GLY A 287 -21.33 5.43 17.33
C GLY A 287 -20.76 6.56 16.46
N SER A 288 -21.09 7.83 16.74
CA SER A 288 -20.61 8.98 15.99
C SER A 288 -20.05 10.07 16.91
N VAL A 289 -19.11 10.84 16.38
CA VAL A 289 -18.62 12.06 17.04
C VAL A 289 -19.48 13.22 16.59
N TYR A 290 -19.95 14.01 17.55
CA TYR A 290 -20.59 15.28 17.26
C TYR A 290 -19.82 16.43 17.90
N PHE A 291 -19.70 17.51 17.15
CA PHE A 291 -19.10 18.75 17.61
C PHE A 291 -19.90 19.93 17.07
N HIS A 292 -19.81 21.06 17.77
CA HIS A 292 -20.47 22.30 17.37
C HIS A 292 -19.42 23.38 17.13
N GLY A 293 -19.79 24.42 16.39
CA GLY A 293 -18.95 25.59 16.22
C GLY A 293 -19.68 26.73 15.54
N MET A 294 -18.95 27.81 15.29
CA MET A 294 -19.44 28.93 14.50
C MET A 294 -19.88 28.46 13.10
N GLY A 295 -20.93 29.10 12.59
CA GLY A 295 -21.50 28.81 11.26
C GLY A 295 -20.64 29.32 10.10
N SER A 296 -19.47 29.92 10.40
CA SER A 296 -18.55 30.52 9.44
C SER A 296 -17.08 30.14 9.74
N GLY A 297 -16.18 30.38 8.79
CA GLY A 297 -14.72 30.19 8.93
C GLY A 297 -14.12 29.00 8.15
N LYS A 298 -12.79 28.86 8.20
CA LYS A 298 -12.02 27.88 7.40
C LYS A 298 -12.50 26.45 7.59
N LYS A 299 -12.78 26.03 8.83
CA LYS A 299 -13.37 24.71 9.14
C LYS A 299 -14.70 24.49 8.41
N VAL A 300 -15.59 25.47 8.41
CA VAL A 300 -16.92 25.35 7.77
C VAL A 300 -16.78 25.23 6.26
N SER A 301 -15.89 26.04 5.66
CA SER A 301 -15.60 25.99 4.23
C SER A 301 -14.97 24.67 3.80
N ILE A 302 -14.16 24.03 4.64
CA ILE A 302 -13.60 22.71 4.30
C ILE A 302 -14.70 21.65 4.45
N LEU A 303 -15.52 21.73 5.49
CA LEU A 303 -16.58 20.76 5.75
C LEU A 303 -17.78 20.87 4.78
N SER A 304 -17.92 21.95 4.01
CA SER A 304 -19.01 22.06 3.01
C SER A 304 -18.88 21.04 1.89
N ASP A 305 -17.66 20.58 1.62
CA ASP A 305 -17.36 19.66 0.53
C ASP A 305 -17.40 18.18 1.00
N ASN A 306 -17.84 17.94 2.24
CA ASN A 306 -17.89 16.63 2.91
C ASN A 306 -16.57 15.83 2.77
N PRO A 307 -15.42 16.41 3.15
CA PRO A 307 -14.14 15.75 2.98
C PRO A 307 -14.01 14.52 3.90
N PRO A 308 -13.15 13.56 3.54
CA PRO A 308 -12.62 12.61 4.50
C PRO A 308 -11.96 13.36 5.66
N VAL A 309 -12.27 12.95 6.89
CA VAL A 309 -11.74 13.56 8.12
C VAL A 309 -11.15 12.52 9.04
N ILE A 310 -10.21 12.96 9.88
CA ILE A 310 -9.64 12.18 10.98
C ILE A 310 -10.00 12.90 12.28
N PHE A 311 -10.41 12.16 13.30
CA PHE A 311 -10.68 12.69 14.62
C PHE A 311 -9.88 11.93 15.66
N THR A 312 -8.94 12.62 16.30
CA THR A 312 -7.99 12.02 17.24
C THR A 312 -8.30 12.47 18.66
N ILE A 313 -8.54 11.52 19.56
CA ILE A 313 -8.66 11.74 20.99
C ILE A 313 -7.44 11.10 21.64
N TYR A 314 -6.79 11.79 22.57
CA TYR A 314 -5.67 11.21 23.31
C TYR A 314 -5.60 11.79 24.72
N LYS A 315 -5.01 11.00 25.63
CA LYS A 315 -4.76 11.37 27.00
C LYS A 315 -3.46 10.75 27.48
N GLU A 316 -2.61 11.59 28.02
CA GLU A 316 -1.43 11.17 28.76
C GLU A 316 -1.80 10.88 30.22
N HIS A 317 -1.21 9.82 30.78
CA HIS A 317 -1.36 9.42 32.18
C HIS A 317 -0.08 9.66 33.00
N GLY A 318 1.06 9.87 32.33
CA GLY A 318 2.33 10.23 32.95
C GLY A 318 3.52 9.51 32.30
N THR A 319 4.72 9.77 32.81
CA THR A 319 5.97 9.16 32.34
C THR A 319 6.22 7.82 33.02
N VAL A 320 6.52 6.79 32.24
CA VAL A 320 6.92 5.46 32.70
C VAL A 320 8.40 5.47 33.05
N THR A 321 8.74 5.05 34.27
CA THR A 321 10.14 4.96 34.70
C THR A 321 10.77 3.64 34.28
N ASP A 322 12.00 3.68 33.78
CA ASP A 322 12.81 2.50 33.50
C ASP A 322 14.27 2.75 33.98
N PRO A 323 14.96 1.75 34.56
CA PRO A 323 16.37 1.88 34.95
C PRO A 323 17.31 2.16 33.77
N VAL A 324 16.89 1.86 32.53
CA VAL A 324 17.60 2.21 31.30
C VAL A 324 16.96 3.49 30.73
N PRO A 325 17.69 4.62 30.64
CA PRO A 325 17.13 5.89 30.17
C PRO A 325 16.46 5.82 28.79
N CYS A 326 16.96 4.95 27.91
CA CYS A 326 16.43 4.75 26.56
C CYS A 326 15.09 4.01 26.53
N HIS A 327 14.62 3.47 27.65
CA HIS A 327 13.37 2.72 27.78
C HIS A 327 12.29 3.49 28.57
N VAL A 328 12.62 4.71 29.03
CA VAL A 328 11.62 5.65 29.56
C VAL A 328 10.58 5.92 28.49
N ASP A 329 9.31 5.88 28.86
CA ASP A 329 8.19 5.99 27.90
C ASP A 329 7.05 6.83 28.49
N THR A 330 5.97 6.99 27.74
CA THR A 330 4.75 7.69 28.17
C THR A 330 3.62 6.70 28.31
N SER A 331 2.94 6.71 29.45
CA SER A 331 1.66 6.04 29.65
C SER A 331 0.56 6.90 29.05
N TYR A 332 -0.20 6.35 28.11
CA TYR A 332 -1.25 7.08 27.39
C TYR A 332 -2.33 6.15 26.88
N MET A 333 -3.47 6.76 26.51
CA MET A 333 -4.48 6.15 25.65
C MET A 333 -4.82 7.11 24.51
N SER A 334 -4.99 6.59 23.30
CA SER A 334 -5.45 7.36 22.15
C SER A 334 -6.42 6.55 21.29
N VAL A 335 -7.36 7.26 20.66
CA VAL A 335 -8.32 6.72 19.70
C VAL A 335 -8.32 7.64 18.48
N MET A 336 -8.15 7.05 17.30
CA MET A 336 -8.26 7.74 16.01
C MET A 336 -9.47 7.21 15.25
N LEU A 337 -10.32 8.11 14.79
CA LEU A 337 -11.53 7.84 14.04
C LEU A 337 -11.37 8.39 12.63
N PHE A 338 -11.57 7.56 11.62
CA PHE A 338 -11.49 7.95 10.22
C PHE A 338 -12.88 7.85 9.62
N GLY A 339 -13.33 8.87 8.92
CA GLY A 339 -14.67 8.85 8.33
C GLY A 339 -15.02 10.14 7.62
N GLN A 340 -16.31 10.42 7.54
CA GLN A 340 -16.83 11.64 6.92
C GLN A 340 -17.55 12.48 7.95
N ALA A 341 -17.34 13.80 7.89
CA ALA A 341 -18.08 14.77 8.69
C ALA A 341 -19.06 15.53 7.81
N ALA A 342 -20.32 15.56 8.22
CA ALA A 342 -21.41 16.27 7.56
C ALA A 342 -22.11 17.20 8.54
N LYS A 343 -22.68 18.29 8.03
CA LYS A 343 -23.54 19.18 8.82
C LYS A 343 -24.85 18.47 9.16
N VAL A 344 -25.26 18.54 10.42
CA VAL A 344 -26.57 18.04 10.86
C VAL A 344 -27.64 19.04 10.41
N THR A 345 -28.58 18.58 9.58
CA THR A 345 -29.68 19.39 9.04
C THR A 345 -30.98 19.21 9.81
N ASP A 346 -31.14 18.11 10.54
CA ASP A 346 -32.29 17.84 11.41
C ASP A 346 -32.16 18.63 12.73
N SER A 347 -33.14 19.49 13.00
CA SER A 347 -33.15 20.35 14.19
C SER A 347 -33.41 19.58 15.49
N GLU A 348 -34.10 18.44 15.44
CA GLU A 348 -34.28 17.56 16.61
C GLU A 348 -32.99 16.83 16.95
N GLU A 349 -32.29 16.31 15.93
CA GLU A 349 -30.96 15.68 16.11
C GLU A 349 -29.97 16.69 16.70
N ALA A 350 -29.92 17.90 16.13
CA ALA A 350 -29.07 18.98 16.63
C ALA A 350 -29.39 19.34 18.10
N ALA A 351 -30.68 19.40 18.48
CA ALA A 351 -31.11 19.65 19.85
C ALA A 351 -30.64 18.58 20.82
N ALA A 352 -30.87 17.32 20.49
CA ALA A 352 -30.47 16.19 21.32
C ALA A 352 -28.95 16.15 21.54
N VAL A 353 -28.17 16.45 20.50
CA VAL A 353 -26.71 16.46 20.56
C VAL A 353 -26.18 17.65 21.36
N LEU A 354 -26.71 18.85 21.15
CA LEU A 354 -26.32 20.03 21.93
C LEU A 354 -26.68 19.87 23.41
N GLN A 355 -27.81 19.24 23.72
CA GLN A 355 -28.18 18.90 25.09
C GLN A 355 -27.14 17.97 25.74
N LYS A 356 -26.65 16.97 25.00
CA LYS A 356 -25.56 16.08 25.48
C LYS A 356 -24.25 16.81 25.68
N LEU A 357 -23.93 17.79 24.83
CA LEU A 357 -22.78 18.67 25.04
C LEU A 357 -22.93 19.46 26.34
N LEU A 358 -24.11 20.05 26.60
CA LEU A 358 -24.36 20.73 27.87
C LEU A 358 -24.22 19.79 29.07
N GLU A 359 -24.79 18.60 29.03
CA GLU A 359 -24.70 17.62 30.11
C GLU A 359 -23.25 17.20 30.39
N LYS A 360 -22.43 17.04 29.34
CA LYS A 360 -21.02 16.66 29.46
C LYS A 360 -20.14 17.78 30.02
N PHE A 361 -20.40 19.03 29.66
CA PHE A 361 -19.52 20.16 30.00
C PHE A 361 -20.00 20.98 31.20
N MET A 362 -21.32 21.02 31.42
CA MET A 362 -22.00 21.83 32.44
C MET A 362 -23.15 21.04 33.09
N PRO A 363 -22.86 19.87 33.70
CA PRO A 363 -23.89 19.02 34.29
C PRO A 363 -24.70 19.79 35.34
N LYS A 364 -26.03 19.70 35.24
CA LYS A 364 -27.01 20.32 36.15
C LYS A 364 -26.99 21.86 36.22
N TYR A 365 -26.28 22.54 35.32
CA TYR A 365 -26.26 24.01 35.30
C TYR A 365 -27.56 24.62 34.77
N TYR A 366 -28.12 24.02 33.70
CA TYR A 366 -29.38 24.46 33.11
C TYR A 366 -30.53 23.58 33.62
N SER A 367 -31.63 24.23 34.03
CA SER A 367 -32.83 23.56 34.58
C SER A 367 -33.81 23.06 33.52
N HIS A 368 -33.70 23.54 32.28
CA HIS A 368 -34.59 23.20 31.18
C HIS A 368 -33.80 22.65 29.99
N PRO A 369 -34.33 21.63 29.28
CA PRO A 369 -33.66 21.06 28.12
C PRO A 369 -33.69 22.02 26.92
N LEU A 370 -32.72 21.89 26.03
CA LEU A 370 -32.74 22.58 24.73
C LEU A 370 -33.90 22.07 23.87
N THR A 371 -34.58 22.99 23.19
CA THR A 371 -35.66 22.68 22.23
C THR A 371 -35.20 22.98 20.80
N SER A 372 -35.75 22.25 19.82
CA SER A 372 -35.49 22.49 18.38
C SER A 372 -35.82 23.94 17.99
N THR A 373 -36.93 24.47 18.51
CA THR A 373 -37.36 25.86 18.31
C THR A 373 -36.31 26.90 18.74
N LEU A 374 -35.56 26.63 19.82
CA LEU A 374 -34.51 27.54 20.28
C LEU A 374 -33.32 27.55 19.31
N ILE A 375 -32.96 26.39 18.75
CA ILE A 375 -31.85 26.26 17.81
C ILE A 375 -32.16 26.94 16.48
N GLU A 376 -33.37 26.75 15.98
CA GLU A 376 -33.82 27.39 14.73
C GLU A 376 -33.85 28.90 14.82
N LYS A 377 -34.21 29.45 15.99
CA LYS A 377 -34.32 30.90 16.23
C LYS A 377 -33.00 31.53 16.65
N TYR A 378 -32.08 30.79 17.25
CA TYR A 378 -30.83 31.34 17.74
C TYR A 378 -29.95 31.83 16.59
N ARG A 379 -29.39 33.04 16.74
CA ARG A 379 -28.34 33.59 15.89
C ARG A 379 -27.21 34.10 16.77
N SER A 380 -25.99 33.72 16.42
CA SER A 380 -24.77 34.14 17.09
C SER A 380 -24.56 35.64 16.91
N GLY A 381 -24.24 36.35 17.99
CA GLY A 381 -23.93 37.78 17.94
C GLY A 381 -22.61 38.13 17.24
N MET A 382 -21.76 37.13 16.93
CA MET A 382 -20.48 37.34 16.28
C MET A 382 -20.56 37.32 14.75
N ASP A 383 -21.36 36.42 14.18
CA ASP A 383 -21.43 36.19 12.72
C ASP A 383 -22.86 36.15 12.17
N GLY A 384 -23.87 36.39 13.02
CA GLY A 384 -25.27 36.44 12.61
C GLY A 384 -25.84 35.09 12.15
N ASN A 385 -25.08 33.99 12.26
CA ASN A 385 -25.46 32.66 11.81
C ASN A 385 -26.02 31.80 12.96
N GLY A 386 -26.78 30.77 12.62
CA GLY A 386 -27.17 29.74 13.58
C GLY A 386 -25.97 28.91 14.04
N VAL A 387 -26.11 28.22 15.18
CA VAL A 387 -25.11 27.23 15.62
C VAL A 387 -25.03 26.11 14.60
N ALA A 388 -23.82 25.78 14.14
CA ALA A 388 -23.60 24.64 13.27
C ALA A 388 -23.20 23.42 14.10
N VAL A 389 -23.96 22.33 13.94
CA VAL A 389 -23.64 21.01 14.49
C VAL A 389 -23.16 20.13 13.35
N TYR A 390 -22.10 19.38 13.60
CA TYR A 390 -21.54 18.44 12.65
C TYR A 390 -21.52 17.04 13.26
N ARG A 391 -21.79 16.05 12.42
CA ARG A 391 -21.69 14.64 12.74
C ARG A 391 -20.56 14.03 11.93
N LEU A 392 -19.62 13.41 12.62
CA LEU A 392 -18.61 12.54 12.02
C LEU A 392 -19.02 11.10 12.27
N THR A 393 -19.24 10.37 11.18
CA THR A 393 -19.54 8.93 11.22
C THR A 393 -18.25 8.15 10.91
N PRO A 394 -17.67 7.46 11.91
CA PRO A 394 -16.46 6.67 11.71
C PRO A 394 -16.73 5.51 10.77
N GLN A 395 -15.87 5.35 9.76
CA GLN A 395 -15.77 4.18 8.89
C GLN A 395 -14.70 3.22 9.41
N GLU A 396 -13.70 3.76 10.10
CA GLU A 396 -12.63 3.02 10.75
C GLU A 396 -12.31 3.65 12.11
N MET A 397 -11.93 2.81 13.08
CA MET A 397 -11.47 3.22 14.40
C MET A 397 -10.22 2.43 14.77
N THR A 398 -9.18 3.13 15.22
CA THR A 398 -8.00 2.52 15.84
C THR A 398 -7.79 3.07 17.23
N ALA A 399 -7.30 2.22 18.15
CA ALA A 399 -7.00 2.62 19.52
C ALA A 399 -5.64 2.08 19.96
N LYS A 400 -4.88 2.94 20.64
CA LYS A 400 -3.57 2.59 21.21
C LYS A 400 -3.55 2.92 22.69
N GLU A 401 -2.86 2.10 23.45
CA GLU A 401 -2.69 2.24 24.86
C GLU A 401 -1.31 1.74 25.30
N ASN A 402 -0.66 2.51 26.17
CA ASN A 402 0.46 2.03 26.97
C ASN A 402 0.02 2.00 28.44
N ALA A 403 -0.60 0.90 28.87
CA ALA A 403 -1.10 0.73 30.23
C ALA A 403 0.05 0.35 31.16
N VAL A 404 0.27 1.17 32.18
CA VAL A 404 1.35 0.97 33.17
C VAL A 404 0.76 1.16 34.57
N ALA A 405 1.20 0.34 35.52
CA ALA A 405 0.75 0.42 36.91
C ALA A 405 1.18 1.75 37.57
N ALA A 406 0.40 2.25 38.53
CA ALA A 406 0.61 3.58 39.11
C ALA A 406 1.94 3.73 39.87
N ASP A 407 2.50 2.62 40.37
CA ASP A 407 3.80 2.53 41.04
C ASP A 407 4.99 2.59 40.08
N GLN A 408 4.76 2.39 38.78
CA GLN A 408 5.76 2.47 37.71
C GLN A 408 5.72 3.82 36.96
N LEU A 409 4.83 4.73 37.38
CA LEU A 409 4.81 6.10 36.87
C LEU A 409 5.74 6.99 37.70
N PHE A 410 6.40 7.91 37.03
CA PHE A 410 7.25 8.90 37.67
C PHE A 410 6.40 9.80 38.58
N ASN A 411 6.55 9.63 39.89
CA ASN A 411 5.86 10.44 40.88
C ASN A 411 6.55 11.80 41.05
N GLN A 412 5.93 12.86 40.52
CA GLN A 412 6.38 14.25 40.74
C GLN A 412 6.22 14.74 42.20
N LYS A 413 5.63 13.94 43.11
CA LYS A 413 5.40 14.32 44.53
C LYS A 413 6.65 14.23 45.44
N ALA A 414 7.85 14.30 44.88
CA ALA A 414 9.11 14.29 45.62
C ALA A 414 9.98 15.54 45.34
N GLN A 415 9.36 16.68 45.03
CA GLN A 415 9.97 18.02 45.12
C GLN A 415 9.05 18.98 45.85
#